data_AF-A0A969RPB8-F1
#
_entry.id   AF-A0A969RPB8-F1
#
_cell.length_a   1.000
_cell.length_b   1.000
_cell.length_c   1.000
_cell.angle_alpha   90.00
_cell.angle_beta   90.00
_cell.angle_gamma   90.00
#
_symmetry.space_group_name_H-M   'P 1'
#
loop_
_entity.id
_entity.type
_entity.pdbx_description
1 polymer ?
#
loop_
_entity_poly.entity_id
_entity_poly.type
_entity_poly.pdbx_seq_one_letter_code
_entity_poly.pdbx_strand_id
1 'polypeptide(L)'
;ITATKEGASSAMLASWVSQASMKPIGFTIAVAKDRAIESFMRVGDRFVLNVLEEGNFQPLMKHFLKRFAPGADRFAGIKTYAAGNGSPILADALAYLECEVASRMECSDHWLVYSTVDTGRVSKTDGLTAVHHRKVGNHY
;
A
#
# COMPACT_ATOMS: atom_id res chain seq x y z
N ILE A 1 -0.32 -1.24 -0.62
CA ILE A 1 -0.20 0.09 -1.24
C ILE A 1 -0.63 -0.03 -2.69
N THR A 2 -1.50 0.85 -3.15
CA THR A 2 -1.95 0.96 -4.53
C THR A 2 -1.91 2.43 -4.94
N ALA A 3 -1.52 2.72 -6.17
CA ALA A 3 -1.40 4.09 -6.65
C ALA A 3 -1.72 4.16 -8.14
N THR A 4 -2.25 5.31 -8.57
CA THR A 4 -2.44 5.64 -9.98
C THR A 4 -1.81 7.00 -10.25
N LYS A 5 -1.03 7.10 -11.34
CA LYS A 5 -0.33 8.32 -11.77
C LYS A 5 -0.24 8.32 -13.29
N GLU A 6 -0.68 9.41 -13.91
CA GLU A 6 -0.57 9.61 -15.37
C GLU A 6 -1.12 8.43 -16.20
N GLY A 7 -2.23 7.84 -15.76
CA GLY A 7 -2.87 6.69 -16.42
C GLY A 7 -2.20 5.32 -16.15
N ALA A 8 -1.03 5.29 -15.52
CA ALA A 8 -0.41 4.07 -15.04
C ALA A 8 -0.86 3.75 -13.62
N SER A 9 -0.95 2.46 -13.28
CA SER A 9 -1.27 2.00 -11.92
C SER A 9 -0.24 1.01 -11.40
N SER A 10 0.03 1.08 -10.11
CA SER A 10 1.03 0.24 -9.45
C SER A 10 0.54 -0.22 -8.07
N ALA A 11 1.11 -1.32 -7.60
CA ALA A 11 0.79 -1.89 -6.31
C ALA A 11 2.01 -2.57 -5.68
N MET A 12 2.05 -2.55 -4.36
CA MET A 12 3.04 -3.22 -3.54
C MET A 12 2.40 -3.75 -2.26
N LEU A 13 2.74 -4.99 -1.89
CA LEU A 13 2.51 -5.50 -0.55
C LEU A 13 3.51 -4.85 0.41
N ALA A 14 3.03 -4.14 1.41
CA ALA A 14 3.87 -3.44 2.39
C ALA A 14 3.72 -4.09 3.77
N SER A 15 4.84 -4.38 4.43
CA SER A 15 4.88 -4.83 5.82
C SER A 15 5.57 -3.85 6.76
N TRP A 16 6.30 -2.87 6.23
CA TRP A 16 6.98 -1.83 7.01
C TRP A 16 6.13 -0.58 7.00
N VAL A 17 5.08 -0.62 7.81
CA VAL A 17 4.11 0.46 7.96
C VAL A 17 3.96 0.75 9.45
N SER A 18 4.17 2.00 9.87
CA SER A 18 4.04 2.39 11.27
C SER A 18 3.40 3.76 11.36
N GLN A 19 2.45 3.93 12.29
CA GLN A 19 1.95 5.27 12.63
C GLN A 19 3.11 6.15 13.08
N ALA A 20 3.07 7.42 12.70
CA ALA A 20 4.13 8.40 12.96
C ALA A 20 3.62 9.71 13.55
N SER A 21 2.32 10.00 13.44
CA SER A 21 1.72 11.24 13.93
C SER A 21 0.20 11.13 14.16
N MET A 22 -0.31 12.02 15.02
CA MET A 22 -1.74 12.16 15.33
C MET A 22 -2.35 13.43 14.73
N LYS A 23 -1.55 14.49 14.54
CA LYS A 23 -1.96 15.75 13.93
C LYS A 23 -0.86 16.27 12.98
N PRO A 24 -1.03 16.14 11.65
CA PRO A 24 -2.07 15.36 10.96
C PRO A 24 -2.00 13.87 11.29
N ILE A 25 -3.04 13.09 10.97
CA ILE A 25 -2.97 11.62 11.04
C ILE A 25 -1.95 11.17 9.99
N GLY A 26 -0.87 10.53 10.41
CA GLY A 26 0.20 10.16 9.50
C GLY A 26 0.97 8.92 9.93
N PHE A 27 1.64 8.33 8.94
CA PHE A 27 2.36 7.07 9.07
C PHE A 27 3.55 7.05 8.11
N THR A 28 4.48 6.15 8.37
CA THR A 28 5.62 5.88 7.48
C THR A 28 5.44 4.56 6.75
N ILE A 29 5.95 4.50 5.52
CA ILE A 29 6.11 3.28 4.73
C ILE A 29 7.56 3.19 4.27
N ALA A 30 8.20 2.03 4.42
CA ALA A 30 9.46 1.80 3.74
C ALA A 30 9.23 1.23 2.34
N VAL A 31 9.86 1.86 1.34
CA VAL A 31 9.74 1.50 -0.07
C VAL A 31 11.12 1.29 -0.65
N ALA A 32 11.43 0.07 -1.08
CA ALA A 32 12.70 -0.22 -1.73
C ALA A 32 12.85 0.58 -3.03
N LYS A 33 14.06 1.10 -3.28
CA LYS A 33 14.36 1.99 -4.41
C LYS A 33 14.17 1.35 -5.79
N ASP A 34 14.23 0.01 -5.86
CA ASP A 34 14.10 -0.77 -7.09
C ASP A 34 12.65 -1.21 -7.41
N ARG A 35 11.70 -0.92 -6.52
CA ARG A 35 10.29 -1.29 -6.73
C ARG A 35 9.61 -0.30 -7.67
N ALA A 36 8.84 -0.81 -8.63
CA ALA A 36 8.07 0.00 -9.56
C ALA A 36 7.06 0.97 -8.90
N ILE A 37 6.68 0.75 -7.65
CA ILE A 37 5.81 1.68 -6.90
C ILE A 37 6.57 2.94 -6.44
N GLU A 38 7.91 2.92 -6.38
CA GLU A 38 8.73 4.03 -5.89
C GLU A 38 8.43 5.35 -6.62
N SER A 39 8.26 5.29 -7.95
CA SER A 39 7.99 6.46 -8.78
C SER A 39 6.58 7.05 -8.58
N PHE A 40 5.70 6.32 -7.89
CA PHE A 40 4.36 6.72 -7.47
C PHE A 40 4.30 7.19 -6.01
N MET A 41 5.45 7.24 -5.33
CA MET A 41 5.54 7.61 -3.92
C MET A 41 6.49 8.80 -3.70
N ARG A 42 6.49 9.76 -4.64
CA ARG A 42 7.19 11.05 -4.50
C ARG A 42 6.34 12.04 -3.71
N VAL A 43 6.95 13.09 -3.19
CA VAL A 43 6.23 14.14 -2.45
C VAL A 43 5.10 14.71 -3.31
N GLY A 44 3.89 14.80 -2.74
CA GLY A 44 2.66 15.20 -3.42
C GLY A 44 1.93 14.08 -4.16
N ASP A 45 2.55 12.90 -4.35
CA ASP A 45 1.85 11.76 -4.93
C ASP A 45 0.80 11.22 -3.96
N ARG A 46 -0.29 10.71 -4.53
CA ARG A 46 -1.43 10.15 -3.80
C ARG A 46 -1.53 8.65 -4.03
N PHE A 47 -1.98 7.94 -3.00
CA PHE A 47 -2.08 6.49 -3.01
C PHE A 47 -3.14 6.01 -2.02
N VAL A 48 -3.41 4.70 -2.01
CA VAL A 48 -4.27 4.05 -1.01
C VAL A 48 -3.48 3.00 -0.24
N LEU A 49 -3.53 3.10 1.09
CA LEU A 49 -3.14 2.00 1.98
C LEU A 49 -4.35 1.08 2.17
N ASN A 50 -4.29 -0.09 1.54
CA ASN A 50 -5.28 -1.16 1.71
C ASN A 50 -4.81 -2.11 2.82
N VAL A 51 -5.63 -2.27 3.86
CA VAL A 51 -5.38 -3.15 5.00
C VAL A 51 -6.06 -4.49 4.75
N LEU A 52 -5.30 -5.58 4.85
CA LEU A 52 -5.81 -6.92 4.56
C LEU A 52 -6.54 -7.52 5.77
N GLU A 53 -7.58 -8.31 5.50
CA GLU A 53 -8.37 -9.02 6.53
C GLU A 53 -7.72 -10.35 6.91
N GLU A 54 -7.67 -10.64 8.21
CA GLU A 54 -7.32 -11.96 8.73
C GLU A 54 -8.29 -13.02 8.15
N GLY A 55 -7.78 -14.22 7.82
CA GLY A 55 -8.58 -15.26 7.17
C GLY A 55 -8.90 -15.06 5.67
N ASN A 56 -8.74 -13.84 5.11
CA ASN A 56 -8.98 -13.59 3.67
C ASN A 56 -7.81 -12.90 2.93
N PHE A 57 -6.68 -12.65 3.60
CA PHE A 57 -5.54 -11.96 2.98
C PHE A 57 -4.76 -12.79 1.95
N GLN A 58 -4.84 -14.12 2.02
CA GLN A 58 -3.99 -15.03 1.24
C GLN A 58 -4.09 -14.85 -0.29
N PRO A 59 -5.28 -14.69 -0.90
CA PRO A 59 -5.39 -14.45 -2.34
C PRO A 59 -4.72 -13.15 -2.78
N LEU A 60 -5.01 -12.03 -2.10
CA LEU A 60 -4.42 -10.72 -2.39
C LEU A 60 -2.90 -10.75 -2.17
N MET A 61 -2.43 -11.35 -1.08
CA MET A 61 -1.02 -11.50 -0.78
C MET A 61 -0.29 -12.28 -1.89
N LYS A 62 -0.82 -13.45 -2.27
CA LYS A 62 -0.25 -14.27 -3.36
C LYS A 62 -0.23 -13.53 -4.69
N HIS A 63 -1.25 -12.74 -4.98
CA HIS A 63 -1.31 -11.94 -6.20
C HIS A 63 -0.22 -10.89 -6.27
N PHE A 64 -0.10 -10.04 -5.24
CA PHE A 64 0.86 -8.92 -5.23
C PHE A 64 2.31 -9.34 -4.93
N LEU A 65 2.55 -10.60 -4.55
CA LEU A 65 3.90 -11.19 -4.48
C LEU A 65 4.43 -11.67 -5.85
N LYS A 66 3.56 -11.83 -6.86
CA LYS A 66 4.00 -12.23 -8.20
C LYS A 66 4.88 -11.15 -8.83
N ARG A 67 5.84 -11.57 -9.64
CA ARG A 67 6.54 -10.67 -10.56
C ARG A 67 5.62 -10.36 -11.74
N PHE A 68 5.41 -9.07 -12.00
CA PHE A 68 4.67 -8.60 -13.16
C PHE A 68 5.67 -8.13 -14.22
N ALA A 69 5.43 -8.50 -15.48
CA ALA A 69 6.21 -7.98 -16.59
C ALA A 69 6.01 -6.45 -16.70
N PRO A 70 6.97 -5.71 -17.28
CA PRO A 70 6.77 -4.29 -17.61
C PRO A 70 5.48 -4.10 -18.42
N GLY A 71 4.64 -3.13 -18.02
CA GLY A 71 3.37 -2.82 -18.68
C GLY A 71 2.23 -3.80 -18.43
N ALA A 72 2.45 -4.93 -17.73
CA ALA A 72 1.37 -5.83 -17.36
C ALA A 72 0.40 -5.18 -16.35
N ASP A 73 -0.89 -5.47 -16.51
CA ASP A 73 -1.90 -5.02 -15.56
C ASP A 73 -1.71 -5.74 -14.21
N ARG A 74 -1.26 -4.98 -13.21
CA ARG A 74 -1.03 -5.46 -11.83
C ARG A 74 -2.32 -5.79 -11.09
N PHE A 75 -3.47 -5.33 -11.57
CA PHE A 75 -4.77 -5.54 -10.96
C PHE A 75 -5.64 -6.54 -11.72
N ALA A 76 -5.10 -7.18 -12.77
CA ALA A 76 -5.84 -8.18 -13.54
C ALA A 76 -6.42 -9.27 -12.64
N GLY A 77 -7.75 -9.46 -12.68
CA GLY A 77 -8.47 -10.41 -11.85
C GLY A 77 -8.70 -9.98 -10.39
N ILE A 78 -8.29 -8.77 -10.01
CA ILE A 78 -8.55 -8.19 -8.70
C ILE A 78 -9.65 -7.15 -8.84
N LYS A 79 -10.74 -7.34 -8.11
CA LYS A 79 -11.82 -6.34 -8.07
C LYS A 79 -11.35 -5.10 -7.31
N THR A 80 -11.52 -3.94 -7.91
CA THR A 80 -11.15 -2.65 -7.32
C THR A 80 -12.28 -1.64 -7.43
N TYR A 81 -12.20 -0.61 -6.58
CA TYR A 81 -13.01 0.61 -6.68
C TYR A 81 -12.07 1.81 -6.80
N ALA A 82 -12.51 2.89 -7.43
CA ALA A 82 -11.76 4.14 -7.44
C ALA A 82 -11.95 4.89 -6.12
N ALA A 83 -10.85 5.29 -5.49
CA ALA A 83 -10.84 6.21 -4.37
C ALA A 83 -11.12 7.66 -4.82
N GLY A 84 -11.37 8.57 -3.88
CA GLY A 84 -11.48 10.01 -4.16
C GLY A 84 -10.21 10.58 -4.81
N ASN A 85 -9.04 10.05 -4.44
CA ASN A 85 -7.77 10.38 -5.07
C ASN A 85 -7.46 9.62 -6.38
N GLY A 86 -8.42 8.84 -6.90
CA GLY A 86 -8.30 8.07 -8.15
C GLY A 86 -7.50 6.76 -8.04
N SER A 87 -6.81 6.51 -6.93
CA SER A 87 -6.04 5.27 -6.75
C SER A 87 -6.95 4.08 -6.39
N PRO A 88 -6.54 2.82 -6.68
CA PRO A 88 -7.42 1.66 -6.50
C PRO A 88 -7.61 1.25 -5.04
N ILE A 89 -8.85 1.15 -4.58
CA ILE A 89 -9.23 0.44 -3.35
C ILE A 89 -9.44 -1.03 -3.71
N LEU A 90 -8.83 -1.96 -2.98
CA LEU A 90 -9.04 -3.39 -3.17
C LEU A 90 -10.39 -3.79 -2.56
N ALA A 91 -11.26 -4.42 -3.33
CA ALA A 91 -12.61 -4.75 -2.87
C ALA A 91 -12.62 -5.71 -1.67
N ASP A 92 -11.63 -6.61 -1.60
CA ASP A 92 -11.48 -7.60 -0.53
C ASP A 92 -10.57 -7.13 0.62
N ALA A 93 -10.24 -5.82 0.68
CA ALA A 93 -9.53 -5.25 1.82
C ALA A 93 -10.48 -5.02 3.01
N LEU A 94 -9.97 -5.23 4.23
CA LEU A 94 -10.68 -4.95 5.47
C LEU A 94 -10.93 -3.45 5.65
N ALA A 95 -9.94 -2.64 5.31
CA ALA A 95 -10.01 -1.19 5.43
C ALA A 95 -9.14 -0.53 4.36
N TYR A 96 -9.40 0.74 4.11
CA TYR A 96 -8.54 1.56 3.27
C TYR A 96 -8.33 2.94 3.88
N LEU A 97 -7.19 3.55 3.57
CA LEU A 97 -6.88 4.95 3.82
C LEU A 97 -6.45 5.61 2.52
N GLU A 98 -7.02 6.76 2.20
CA GLU A 98 -6.55 7.64 1.12
C GLU A 98 -5.46 8.55 1.66
N CYS A 99 -4.32 8.57 0.99
CA CYS A 99 -3.09 9.16 1.52
C CYS A 99 -2.40 10.04 0.49
N GLU A 100 -1.61 10.98 1.01
CA GLU A 100 -0.69 11.82 0.24
C GLU A 100 0.71 11.76 0.86
N VAL A 101 1.74 11.70 0.03
CA VAL A 101 3.14 11.70 0.48
C VAL A 101 3.54 13.12 0.89
N ALA A 102 3.83 13.31 2.18
CA ALA A 102 4.22 14.60 2.73
C ALA A 102 5.74 14.82 2.71
N SER A 103 6.53 13.77 2.99
CA SER A 103 7.99 13.86 2.93
C SER A 103 8.65 12.48 2.74
N ARG A 104 9.94 12.49 2.40
CA ARG A 104 10.73 11.27 2.18
C ARG A 104 12.10 11.44 2.80
N MET A 105 12.56 10.40 3.48
CA MET A 105 13.93 10.28 3.96
C MET A 105 14.64 9.20 3.15
N GLU A 106 15.81 9.54 2.62
CA GLU A 106 16.66 8.57 1.95
C GLU A 106 17.33 7.65 2.98
N CYS A 107 17.21 6.33 2.77
CA CYS A 107 18.05 5.34 3.40
C CYS A 107 18.94 4.68 2.33
N SER A 108 19.72 3.66 2.70
CA SER A 108 20.63 2.98 1.75
C SER A 108 19.88 2.46 0.51
N ASP A 109 19.01 1.47 0.70
CA ASP A 109 18.27 0.75 -0.34
C ASP A 109 16.77 1.05 -0.34
N HIS A 110 16.28 1.78 0.67
CA HIS A 110 14.88 2.18 0.82
C HIS A 110 14.72 3.69 0.91
N TRP A 111 13.50 4.15 0.63
CA TRP A 111 12.97 5.40 1.11
C TRP A 111 12.08 5.14 2.31
N LEU A 112 12.21 5.95 3.37
CA LEU A 112 11.18 6.06 4.38
C LEU A 112 10.24 7.19 3.99
N VAL A 113 9.02 6.82 3.60
CA VAL A 113 8.01 7.73 3.05
C VAL A 113 7.03 8.10 4.16
N TYR A 114 7.03 9.35 4.60
CA TYR A 114 6.03 9.87 5.54
C TYR A 114 4.82 10.38 4.75
N SER A 115 3.64 9.89 5.14
CA SER A 115 2.39 10.17 4.45
C SER A 115 1.31 10.58 5.43
N THR A 116 0.42 11.46 5.00
CA THR A 116 -0.75 11.91 5.75
C THR A 116 -2.01 11.27 5.19
N VAL A 117 -2.99 11.03 6.06
CA VAL A 117 -4.28 10.43 5.72
C VAL A 117 -5.33 11.53 5.57
N ASP A 118 -6.07 11.49 4.46
CA ASP A 118 -7.21 12.40 4.21
C ASP A 118 -8.53 11.78 4.68
N THR A 119 -8.80 10.55 4.24
CA THR A 119 -10.02 9.81 4.60
C THR A 119 -9.74 8.31 4.64
N GLY A 120 -10.66 7.55 5.23
CA GLY A 120 -10.56 6.10 5.27
C GLY A 120 -11.85 5.46 5.75
N ARG A 121 -11.96 4.15 5.53
CA ARG A 121 -13.13 3.37 5.94
C ARG A 121 -12.71 1.96 6.33
N VAL A 122 -13.41 1.42 7.34
CA VAL A 122 -13.37 0.00 7.69
C VAL A 122 -14.62 -0.67 7.11
N SER A 123 -14.41 -1.74 6.35
CA SER A 123 -15.46 -2.50 5.67
C SER A 123 -16.24 -3.40 6.65
N LYS A 124 -15.53 -4.01 7.61
CA LYS A 124 -16.09 -4.88 8.65
C LYS A 124 -15.53 -4.46 10.01
N THR A 125 -16.35 -3.83 10.85
CA THR A 125 -15.89 -3.21 12.11
C THR A 125 -15.43 -4.22 13.16
N ASP A 126 -15.85 -5.47 13.03
CA ASP A 126 -15.48 -6.62 13.85
C ASP A 126 -14.36 -7.46 13.23
N GLY A 127 -13.92 -7.13 12.01
CA GLY A 127 -12.84 -7.83 11.32
C GLY A 127 -11.46 -7.54 11.93
N LEU A 128 -10.60 -8.54 11.94
CA LEU A 128 -9.21 -8.41 12.41
C LEU A 128 -8.28 -8.18 11.23
N THR A 129 -7.27 -7.33 11.43
CA THR A 129 -6.21 -7.11 10.42
C THR A 129 -5.34 -8.36 10.30
N ALA A 130 -4.97 -8.72 9.07
CA ALA A 130 -4.11 -9.85 8.82
C ALA A 130 -2.73 -9.69 9.48
N VAL A 131 -2.26 -10.76 10.14
CA VAL A 131 -0.91 -10.79 10.72
C VAL A 131 -0.05 -11.82 10.00
N HIS A 132 1.02 -11.36 9.36
CA HIS A 132 1.99 -12.25 8.74
C HIS A 132 3.17 -12.53 9.69
N HIS A 133 3.15 -13.70 10.32
CA HIS A 133 4.27 -14.19 11.12
C HIS A 133 5.36 -14.77 10.22
N ARG A 134 6.55 -14.18 10.26
CA ARG A 134 7.71 -14.74 9.57
C ARG A 134 8.23 -15.96 10.34
N LYS A 135 8.41 -17.08 9.63
CA LYS A 135 8.99 -18.31 10.21
C LYS A 135 10.52 -18.26 10.26
N VAL A 136 11.15 -17.41 9.45
CA VAL A 136 12.61 -17.29 9.35
C VAL A 136 12.98 -15.81 9.19
N GLY A 137 13.94 -15.32 9.97
CA GLY A 137 14.33 -13.90 10.02
C GLY A 137 15.50 -13.50 9.12
N ASN A 138 16.08 -14.43 8.36
CA ASN A 138 17.30 -14.22 7.58
C ASN A 138 17.06 -13.84 6.11
N HIS A 139 15.81 -13.62 5.69
CA HIS A 139 15.47 -13.14 4.35
C HIS A 139 14.77 -11.79 4.47
N TYR A 140 15.50 -10.73 4.07
CA TYR A 140 14.95 -9.41 3.78
C TYR A 140 15.42 -8.97 2.40
#